data_AF-A0A524LKN3-F1
#
_entry.id   AF-A0A524LKN3-F1
#
_cell.length_a   1.000
_cell.length_b   1.000
_cell.length_c   1.000
_cell.angle_alpha   90.00
_cell.angle_beta   90.00
_cell.angle_gamma   90.00
#
_symmetry.space_group_name_H-M   'P 1'
#
loop_
_entity.id
_entity.type
_entity.pdbx_description
1 polymer ?
#
loop_
_entity_poly.entity_id
_entity_poly.type
_entity_poly.pdbx_seq_one_letter_code
_entity_poly.pdbx_strand_id
1 'polypeptide(L)' 'MLQSFESNLFLFAAIFLFFGIFAIGWLVIHIEHGRHLSRLKVAFSGILGAIFFGFGIHFLLLSMGM' A
#
# COMPACT_ATOMS: atom_id res chain seq x y z
N MET A 1 23.61 13.95 -1.67
CA MET A 1 22.52 13.19 -2.34
C MET A 1 21.90 12.15 -1.43
N LEU A 2 22.70 11.31 -0.74
CA LEU A 2 22.18 10.27 0.18
C LEU A 2 21.26 10.81 1.29
N GLN A 3 21.68 11.89 1.96
CA GLN A 3 20.89 12.53 3.03
C GLN A 3 19.52 13.04 2.57
N SER A 4 19.42 13.52 1.33
CA SER A 4 18.13 13.93 0.75
C SER A 4 17.23 12.73 0.51
N PHE A 5 17.80 11.60 0.06
CA PHE A 5 17.04 10.36 -0.10
C PHE A 5 16.51 9.83 1.25
N GLU A 6 17.35 9.80 2.28
CA GLU A 6 16.97 9.38 3.63
C GLU A 6 15.87 10.27 4.23
N SER A 7 15.95 11.59 4.02
CA SER A 7 14.91 12.52 4.48
C SER A 7 13.53 12.30 3.84
N ASN A 8 13.47 11.65 2.68
CA ASN A 8 12.23 11.36 1.96
C ASN A 8 11.64 9.97 2.27
N LEU A 9 12.35 9.09 2.98
CA LEU A 9 11.87 7.73 3.28
C LEU A 9 10.54 7.74 4.02
N PHE A 10 10.38 8.64 5.00
CA PHE A 10 9.12 8.78 5.72
C PHE A 10 7.97 9.22 4.80
N LEU A 11 8.24 10.14 3.87
CA LEU A 11 7.25 10.58 2.90
C LEU A 11 6.83 9.44 1.97
N PHE A 12 7.79 8.65 1.48
CA PHE A 12 7.48 7.45 0.68
C PHE A 12 6.67 6.44 1.48
N ALA A 13 7.03 6.18 2.74
CA ALA A 13 6.26 5.32 3.63
C ALA A 13 4.80 5.79 3.74
N ALA A 14 4.59 7.08 4.03
CA ALA A 14 3.25 7.65 4.17
C ALA A 14 2.42 7.51 2.90
N ILE A 15 3.00 7.80 1.72
CA ILE A 15 2.32 7.67 0.42
C ILE A 15 1.95 6.20 0.16
N PHE A 16 2.88 5.27 0.34
CA PHE A 16 2.64 3.85 0.10
C PHE A 16 1.61 3.27 1.07
N LEU A 17 1.67 3.61 2.35
CA LEU A 17 0.68 3.18 3.34
C LEU A 17 -0.71 3.73 3.02
N PHE A 18 -0.81 5.00 2.61
CA PHE A 18 -2.09 5.58 2.19
C PHE A 18 -2.71 4.82 1.00
N PHE A 19 -1.92 4.55 -0.05
CA PHE A 19 -2.39 3.75 -1.18
C PHE A 19 -2.69 2.29 -0.81
N GLY A 20 -1.95 1.71 0.13
CA GLY A 20 -2.21 0.37 0.66
C GLY A 20 -3.56 0.29 1.36
N ILE A 21 -3.85 1.24 2.26
CA ILE A 21 -5.16 1.35 2.93
C ILE A 21 -6.27 1.51 1.88
N PHE A 22 -6.07 2.38 0.89
CA PHE A 22 -7.04 2.58 -0.18
C PHE A 22 -7.29 1.30 -0.99
N ALA A 23 -6.23 0.57 -1.36
CA ALA A 23 -6.34 -0.69 -2.11
C ALA A 23 -7.09 -1.77 -1.32
N ILE A 24 -6.87 -1.88 -0.01
CA ILE A 24 -7.60 -2.82 0.85
C ILE A 24 -9.05 -2.37 1.08
N GLY A 25 -9.31 -1.07 1.27
CA GLY A 25 -10.68 -0.56 1.31
C GLY A 25 -11.44 -0.87 0.02
N TRP A 26 -10.77 -0.73 -1.13
CA TRP A 26 -11.32 -1.09 -2.43
C TRP A 26 -11.60 -2.59 -2.56
N LEU A 27 -10.73 -3.44 -2.02
CA LEU A 27 -10.94 -4.90 -1.94
C LEU A 27 -12.22 -5.22 -1.15
N VAL A 28 -12.41 -4.61 0.02
CA VAL A 28 -13.61 -4.80 0.87
C VAL A 28 -14.86 -4.43 0.08
N ILE A 29 -14.86 -3.30 -0.61
CA ILE A 29 -16.00 -2.88 -1.46
C ILE A 29 -16.30 -3.94 -2.54
N HIS A 30 -15.29 -4.50 -3.20
CA HIS A 30 -15.49 -5.52 -4.24
C HIS A 30 -16.03 -6.84 -3.70
N ILE A 31 -15.67 -7.20 -2.47
CA ILE A 31 -16.13 -8.42 -1.82
C ILE A 31 -17.56 -8.26 -1.29
N GLU A 32 -17.85 -7.16 -0.59
CA GLU A 32 -19.11 -6.98 0.14
C GLU A 32 -20.23 -6.39 -0.71
N HIS A 33 -19.92 -5.42 -1.58
CA HIS A 33 -20.93 -4.66 -2.33
C HIS A 33 -21.05 -5.09 -3.81
N GLY A 34 -20.26 -6.09 -4.24
CA GLY A 34 -20.24 -6.56 -5.62
C GLY A 34 -21.43 -7.46 -5.96
N ARG A 35 -22.46 -6.94 -6.65
CA ARG A 35 -23.54 -7.77 -7.26
C ARG A 35 -23.00 -8.89 -8.16
N HIS A 36 -21.86 -8.65 -8.81
CA HIS A 36 -21.09 -9.64 -9.56
C HIS A 36 -19.62 -9.51 -9.18
N LEU A 37 -19.13 -10.45 -8.39
CA LEU A 37 -17.76 -10.45 -7.89
C LEU A 37 -16.78 -10.72 -9.03
N SER A 38 -16.08 -9.68 -9.47
CA SER A 38 -15.01 -9.81 -10.46
C SER A 38 -13.75 -10.33 -9.76
N ARG A 39 -13.44 -11.61 -9.96
CA ARG A 39 -12.24 -12.27 -9.41
C ARG A 39 -10.96 -11.50 -9.74
N LEU A 40 -10.88 -10.91 -10.93
CA LEU A 40 -9.73 -10.14 -11.37
C LEU A 40 -9.56 -8.85 -10.54
N LYS A 41 -10.65 -8.11 -10.27
CA LYS A 41 -10.60 -6.89 -9.46
C LYS A 41 -10.23 -7.19 -8.00
N VAL A 42 -10.78 -8.28 -7.45
CA VAL A 42 -10.44 -8.77 -6.10
C VAL A 42 -8.97 -9.17 -6.02
N ALA A 43 -8.48 -9.97 -6.97
CA ALA A 43 -7.08 -10.36 -7.01
C ALA A 43 -6.14 -9.14 -7.16
N PHE A 44 -6.48 -8.20 -8.05
CA PHE A 44 -5.64 -7.03 -8.30
C PHE A 44 -5.59 -6.07 -7.11
N SER A 45 -6.72 -5.82 -6.45
CA SER A 45 -6.75 -4.99 -5.23
C SER A 45 -6.01 -5.65 -4.07
N GLY A 46 -6.11 -6.98 -3.92
CA GLY A 46 -5.30 -7.72 -2.95
C GLY A 46 -3.80 -7.65 -3.23
N ILE A 47 -3.37 -7.87 -4.48
CA ILE A 47 -1.97 -7.80 -4.90
C ILE A 47 -1.41 -6.38 -4.69
N LEU A 48 -2.13 -5.36 -5.16
CA LEU A 48 -1.71 -3.97 -4.97
C LEU A 48 -1.63 -3.59 -3.49
N GLY A 49 -2.63 -3.99 -2.68
CA GLY A 49 -2.62 -3.76 -1.25
C GLY A 49 -1.38 -4.38 -0.58
N ALA A 50 -1.06 -5.64 -0.90
CA ALA A 50 0.11 -6.32 -0.37
C ALA A 50 1.43 -5.63 -0.77
N ILE A 51 1.55 -5.21 -2.04
CA ILE A 51 2.73 -4.48 -2.53
C ILE A 51 2.86 -3.14 -1.80
N PHE A 52 1.79 -2.35 -1.76
CA PHE A 52 1.83 -1.02 -1.14
C PHE A 52 2.09 -1.09 0.36
N PHE A 53 1.47 -2.02 1.08
CA PHE A 53 1.78 -2.21 2.50
C PHE A 53 3.19 -2.74 2.73
N GLY A 54 3.65 -3.71 1.94
CA GLY A 54 4.99 -4.26 2.05
C GLY A 54 6.06 -3.17 1.91
N PHE A 55 6.00 -2.38 0.83
CA PHE A 55 6.93 -1.27 0.63
C PHE A 55 6.71 -0.12 1.62
N GLY A 56 5.46 0.19 1.98
CA GLY A 56 5.15 1.25 2.95
C GLY A 56 5.72 0.96 4.33
N ILE A 57 5.55 -0.27 4.82
CA ILE A 57 6.14 -0.73 6.09
C ILE A 57 7.67 -0.77 5.96
N HIS A 58 8.20 -1.27 4.84
CA HIS A 58 9.64 -1.31 4.61
C HIS A 58 10.29 0.09 4.67
N PHE A 59 9.73 1.08 3.97
CA PHE A 59 10.23 2.46 4.01
C PHE A 59 10.04 3.11 5.38
N LEU A 60 8.98 2.74 6.12
CA LEU A 60 8.78 3.23 7.48
C LEU A 60 9.89 2.74 8.42
N LEU A 61 10.22 1.44 8.36
CA LEU A 61 11.30 0.85 9.16
C LEU A 61 12.65 1.49 8.81
N LEU A 62 12.95 1.63 7.52
CA LEU A 62 14.16 2.30 7.06
C LEU A 62 14.24 3.76 7.54
N SER A 63 13.10 4.48 7.57
CA SER A 63 13.05 5.85 8.07
C SER A 63 13.35 5.97 9.58
N MET A 64 13.20 4.87 10.32
CA MET A 64 13.51 4.75 11.75
C MET A 64 14.91 4.17 12.01
N GLY A 65 15.66 3.84 10.95
CA GLY A 65 16.99 3.22 11.05
C GLY A 65 16.96 1.72 11.40
N MET A 66 15.84 1.04 11.13
CA MET A 66 15.67 -0.43 11.27
C MET A 66 15.69 -1.11 9.91
#